data_AF-A0A2C5ZC47-F1
#
_entry.id   AF-A0A2C5ZC47-F1
#
_cell.length_a   1.000
_cell.length_b   1.000
_cell.length_c   1.000
_cell.angle_alpha   90.00
_cell.angle_beta   90.00
_cell.angle_gamma   90.00
#
_symmetry.space_group_name_H-M   'P 1'
#
loop_
_entity.id
_entity.type
_entity.pdbx_description
1 polymer ?
#
loop_
_entity_poly.entity_id
_entity_poly.type
_entity_poly.pdbx_seq_one_letter_code
_entity_poly.pdbx_strand_id
1 'polypeptide(L)'
;MLPPVDDQVLDENPAFASLYSTLTNAILNPDGSTRHDAGAENRAAIQKELDRRRLSTAKNQLVERALTTAASDSRQQSPLSEPLLQFLQLLPSIFDGDKSLSPEAEALLLASPPFSDLETLLPELAALTSSSLNSSALGLARVFNPTIDSSVLYRRIPSLPDTYASLTADVAAAQRALGTSRMRILASLSRLSSCYAQSVVHLVRSLEAKHGVVARSLELRASDVCLRAQRTDVEASVAVNDLTKELYPPQAVVALQNYVRSLKDAKLRMTDSVRALEPS
;
A
#
# COMPACT_ATOMS: atom_id res chain seq x y z
N MET A 1 -1.96 -17.24 -17.43
CA MET A 1 -0.70 -17.86 -17.91
C MET A 1 0.05 -18.49 -16.76
N LEU A 2 0.42 -19.77 -16.89
CA LEU A 2 1.37 -20.39 -15.96
C LEU A 2 2.77 -19.79 -16.24
N PRO A 3 3.50 -19.33 -15.22
CA PRO A 3 4.85 -18.82 -15.41
C PRO A 3 5.76 -19.95 -15.96
N PRO A 4 6.71 -19.64 -16.85
CA PRO A 4 7.67 -20.62 -17.32
C PRO A 4 8.43 -21.19 -16.11
N VAL A 5 8.45 -22.51 -15.99
CA VAL A 5 9.19 -23.23 -14.96
C VAL A 5 10.58 -23.54 -15.51
N ASP A 6 11.60 -23.42 -14.67
CA ASP A 6 12.98 -23.72 -15.03
C ASP A 6 13.13 -25.20 -15.41
N ASP A 7 13.84 -25.47 -16.51
CA ASP A 7 14.04 -26.81 -17.06
C ASP A 7 14.66 -27.78 -16.03
N GLN A 8 15.51 -27.27 -15.13
CA GLN A 8 16.09 -28.04 -14.02
C GLN A 8 15.03 -28.62 -13.05
N VAL A 9 13.95 -27.89 -12.79
CA VAL A 9 12.86 -28.33 -11.91
C VAL A 9 11.97 -29.36 -12.59
N LEU A 10 11.85 -29.29 -13.92
CA LEU A 10 11.13 -30.27 -14.72
C LEU A 10 11.92 -31.60 -14.82
N ASP A 11 13.24 -31.53 -14.90
CA ASP A 11 14.13 -32.70 -14.92
C ASP A 11 14.22 -33.39 -13.55
N GLU A 12 14.24 -32.63 -12.46
CA GLU A 12 14.26 -33.17 -11.09
C GLU A 12 12.95 -33.87 -10.68
N ASN A 13 11.82 -33.53 -11.32
CA ASN A 13 10.52 -34.12 -11.01
C ASN A 13 9.73 -34.48 -12.29
N PRO A 14 9.92 -35.71 -12.84
CA PRO A 14 9.28 -36.12 -14.09
C PRO A 14 7.75 -36.25 -13.98
N ALA A 15 7.22 -36.51 -12.79
CA ALA A 15 5.77 -36.52 -12.54
C ALA A 15 5.19 -35.11 -12.68
N PHE A 16 5.90 -34.10 -12.16
CA PHE A 16 5.52 -32.70 -12.35
C PHE A 16 5.66 -32.25 -13.82
N ALA A 17 6.69 -32.69 -14.54
CA ALA A 17 6.85 -32.38 -15.95
C ALA A 17 5.72 -32.95 -16.84
N SER A 18 5.27 -34.18 -16.56
CA SER A 18 4.12 -34.76 -17.27
C SER A 18 2.81 -34.04 -16.94
N LEU A 19 2.62 -33.61 -15.69
CA LEU A 19 1.45 -32.84 -15.27
C LEU A 19 1.46 -31.42 -15.87
N TYR A 20 2.61 -30.74 -15.85
CA TYR A 20 2.80 -29.43 -16.45
C TYR A 20 2.53 -29.48 -17.96
N SER A 21 3.14 -30.41 -18.70
CA SER A 21 2.87 -30.58 -20.13
C SER A 21 1.40 -30.92 -20.44
N THR A 22 0.76 -31.75 -19.62
CA THR A 22 -0.67 -32.07 -19.77
C THR A 22 -1.56 -30.85 -19.54
N LEU A 23 -1.27 -30.06 -18.50
CA LEU A 23 -1.99 -28.82 -18.21
C LEU A 23 -1.82 -27.80 -19.35
N THR A 24 -0.59 -27.58 -19.82
CA THR A 24 -0.30 -26.56 -20.83
C THR A 24 -0.78 -26.95 -22.24
N ASN A 25 -0.74 -28.24 -22.58
CA ASN A 25 -1.05 -28.71 -23.94
C ASN A 25 -2.50 -29.22 -24.11
N ALA A 26 -3.04 -29.93 -23.12
CA ALA A 26 -4.33 -30.62 -23.25
C ALA A 26 -5.48 -29.89 -22.56
N ILE A 27 -5.22 -29.24 -21.41
CA ILE A 27 -6.28 -28.73 -20.54
C ILE A 27 -6.43 -27.21 -20.67
N LEU A 28 -5.34 -26.46 -20.78
CA LEU A 28 -5.34 -25.01 -20.77
C LEU A 28 -5.03 -24.41 -22.16
N ASN A 29 -5.61 -23.25 -22.41
CA ASN A 29 -5.24 -22.32 -23.46
C ASN A 29 -4.05 -21.47 -22.98
N PRO A 30 -3.30 -20.82 -23.89
CA PRO A 30 -2.18 -19.97 -23.52
C PRO A 30 -2.60 -18.85 -22.55
N ASP A 31 -3.80 -18.30 -22.65
CA ASP A 31 -4.33 -17.31 -21.70
C ASP A 31 -4.56 -17.86 -20.27
N GLY A 32 -4.61 -19.18 -20.09
CA GLY A 32 -4.91 -19.87 -18.83
C GLY A 32 -6.37 -20.29 -18.67
N SER A 33 -7.20 -20.13 -19.70
CA SER A 33 -8.57 -20.66 -19.73
C SER A 33 -8.58 -22.16 -20.04
N THR A 34 -9.61 -22.90 -19.62
CA THR A 34 -9.73 -24.34 -19.91
C THR A 34 -10.26 -24.59 -21.32
N ARG A 35 -9.62 -25.49 -22.08
CA ARG A 35 -10.03 -25.89 -23.45
C ARG A 35 -11.39 -26.57 -23.48
N HIS A 36 -11.71 -27.39 -22.47
CA HIS A 36 -13.00 -28.07 -22.35
C HIS A 36 -13.87 -27.34 -21.34
N ASP A 37 -14.50 -26.26 -21.77
CA ASP A 37 -15.46 -25.52 -20.97
C ASP A 37 -16.87 -25.84 -21.46
N ALA A 38 -17.53 -26.79 -20.79
CA ALA A 38 -18.91 -27.17 -21.08
C ALA A 38 -19.90 -26.00 -20.96
N GLY A 39 -19.50 -24.91 -20.29
CA GLY A 39 -20.27 -23.67 -20.17
C GLY A 39 -19.87 -22.58 -21.18
N ALA A 40 -18.93 -22.81 -22.09
CA ALA A 40 -18.40 -21.77 -22.99
C ALA A 40 -19.50 -21.18 -23.88
N GLU A 41 -20.35 -22.05 -24.44
CA GLU A 41 -21.46 -21.63 -25.28
C GLU A 41 -22.49 -20.83 -24.50
N ASN A 42 -22.82 -21.29 -23.28
CA ASN A 42 -23.72 -20.57 -22.39
C ASN A 42 -23.15 -19.20 -21.98
N ARG A 43 -21.85 -19.11 -21.66
CA ARG A 43 -21.18 -17.85 -21.35
C ARG A 43 -21.14 -16.91 -22.55
N ALA A 44 -20.87 -17.43 -23.75
CA ALA A 44 -20.91 -16.66 -24.98
C ALA A 44 -22.33 -16.14 -25.29
N ALA A 45 -23.36 -16.96 -25.05
CA ALA A 45 -24.76 -16.55 -25.20
C ALA A 45 -25.15 -15.47 -24.18
N ILE A 46 -24.78 -15.64 -22.91
CA ILE A 46 -24.97 -14.63 -21.85
C ILE A 46 -24.24 -13.34 -22.21
N GLN A 47 -23.01 -13.42 -22.73
CA GLN A 47 -22.24 -12.24 -23.11
C GLN A 47 -22.90 -11.48 -24.27
N LYS A 48 -23.39 -12.18 -25.30
CA LYS A 48 -24.16 -11.56 -26.38
C LYS A 48 -25.43 -10.87 -25.85
N GLU A 49 -26.16 -11.51 -24.94
CA GLU A 49 -27.36 -10.94 -24.34
C GLU A 49 -27.03 -9.72 -23.46
N LEU A 50 -25.93 -9.79 -22.72
CA LEU A 50 -25.43 -8.70 -21.90
C LEU A 50 -24.99 -7.52 -22.77
N ASP A 51 -24.27 -7.76 -23.87
CA ASP A 51 -23.87 -6.72 -24.83
C ASP A 51 -25.08 -6.08 -25.49
N ARG A 52 -26.11 -6.87 -25.84
CA ARG A 52 -27.39 -6.37 -26.33
C ARG A 52 -28.06 -5.44 -25.31
N ARG A 53 -28.10 -5.83 -24.03
CA ARG A 53 -28.67 -5.01 -22.95
C ARG A 53 -27.86 -3.74 -22.73
N ARG A 54 -26.53 -3.83 -22.68
CA ARG A 54 -25.65 -2.66 -22.56
C ARG A 54 -25.86 -1.67 -23.69
N LEU A 55 -25.97 -2.15 -24.93
CA LEU A 55 -26.24 -1.32 -26.09
C LEU A 55 -27.61 -0.63 -25.96
N SER A 56 -28.64 -1.37 -25.53
CA SER A 56 -29.97 -0.80 -25.30
C SER A 56 -29.95 0.26 -24.20
N THR A 57 -29.30 0.00 -23.07
CA THR A 57 -29.18 0.95 -21.96
C THR A 57 -28.40 2.18 -22.38
N ALA A 58 -27.29 2.01 -23.09
CA ALA A 58 -26.48 3.12 -23.58
C ALA A 58 -27.26 4.00 -24.58
N LYS A 59 -28.08 3.40 -25.45
CA LYS A 59 -28.97 4.15 -26.35
C LYS A 59 -29.98 4.99 -25.56
N ASN A 60 -30.65 4.39 -24.58
CA ASN A 60 -31.64 5.09 -23.76
C ASN A 60 -30.99 6.25 -23.00
N GLN A 61 -29.85 6.01 -22.35
CA GLN A 61 -29.09 7.03 -21.63
C GLN A 61 -28.59 8.16 -22.55
N LEU A 62 -28.22 7.83 -23.78
CA LEU A 62 -27.78 8.82 -24.77
C LEU A 62 -28.94 9.71 -25.21
N VAL A 63 -30.13 9.15 -25.44
CA VAL A 63 -31.35 9.92 -25.75
C VAL A 63 -31.77 10.78 -24.57
N GLU A 64 -31.77 10.22 -23.36
CA GLU A 64 -32.07 10.93 -22.13
C GLU A 64 -31.11 12.11 -21.91
N ARG A 65 -29.80 11.89 -22.09
CA ARG A 65 -28.79 12.96 -22.01
C ARG A 65 -28.97 14.01 -23.10
N ALA A 66 -29.30 13.61 -24.33
CA ALA A 66 -29.56 14.55 -25.41
C ALA A 66 -30.78 15.43 -25.09
N LEU A 67 -31.86 14.84 -24.57
CA LEU A 67 -33.09 15.54 -24.17
C LEU A 67 -32.87 16.48 -22.98
N THR A 68 -32.11 16.07 -21.96
CA THR A 68 -31.81 16.91 -20.79
C THR A 68 -30.87 18.07 -21.13
N THR A 69 -29.89 17.85 -22.00
CA THR A 69 -29.00 18.91 -22.51
C THR A 69 -29.79 19.91 -23.35
N ALA A 70 -30.62 19.39 -24.27
CA ALA A 70 -31.58 20.15 -25.04
C ALA A 70 -32.52 21.03 -24.19
N ALA A 71 -33.07 20.46 -23.10
CA ALA A 71 -33.93 21.17 -22.15
C ALA A 71 -33.21 22.32 -21.41
N SER A 72 -31.87 22.24 -21.33
CA SER A 72 -31.04 23.28 -20.71
C SER A 72 -30.69 24.39 -21.70
N ASP A 73 -30.31 24.02 -22.94
CA ASP A 73 -29.94 24.96 -24.01
C ASP A 73 -31.15 25.78 -24.51
N SER A 74 -32.33 25.16 -24.54
CA SER A 74 -33.61 25.79 -24.89
C SER A 74 -34.02 26.96 -23.97
N ARG A 75 -33.46 27.04 -22.75
CA ARG A 75 -33.66 28.19 -21.85
C ARG A 75 -32.92 29.45 -22.32
N GLN A 76 -31.96 29.32 -23.22
CA GLN A 76 -31.04 30.39 -23.60
C GLN A 76 -31.22 30.88 -25.04
N GLN A 77 -31.67 30.05 -25.98
CA GLN A 77 -31.67 30.40 -27.41
C GLN A 77 -32.89 29.79 -28.15
N SER A 78 -33.78 30.67 -28.66
CA SER A 78 -34.90 30.43 -29.61
C SER A 78 -36.32 30.21 -29.02
N PRO A 79 -37.39 30.69 -29.69
CA PRO A 79 -38.77 30.51 -29.23
C PRO A 79 -39.27 29.10 -29.60
N LEU A 80 -39.00 28.13 -28.73
CA LEU A 80 -39.61 26.81 -28.84
C LEU A 80 -41.11 26.88 -28.56
N SER A 81 -41.87 25.97 -29.16
CA SER A 81 -43.30 25.81 -28.86
C SER A 81 -43.50 25.60 -27.36
N GLU A 82 -44.37 26.41 -26.74
CA GLU A 82 -44.68 26.36 -25.30
C GLU A 82 -44.98 24.94 -24.76
N PRO A 83 -45.76 24.07 -25.46
CA PRO A 83 -45.99 22.69 -24.99
C PRO A 83 -44.71 21.83 -24.99
N LEU A 84 -43.76 22.07 -25.90
CA LEU A 84 -42.50 21.34 -25.96
C LEU A 84 -41.59 21.74 -24.79
N LEU A 85 -41.56 23.03 -24.44
CA LEU A 85 -40.78 23.54 -23.32
C LEU A 85 -41.27 22.97 -21.99
N GLN A 86 -42.60 22.93 -21.79
CA GLN A 86 -43.20 22.29 -20.61
C GLN A 86 -42.88 20.79 -20.55
N PHE A 87 -42.95 20.08 -21.68
CA PHE A 87 -42.59 18.66 -21.76
C PHE A 87 -41.10 18.41 -21.41
N LEU A 88 -40.17 19.21 -21.95
CA LEU A 88 -38.74 19.12 -21.66
C LEU A 88 -38.40 19.42 -20.19
N GLN A 89 -39.20 20.23 -19.49
CA GLN A 89 -39.02 20.50 -18.07
C GLN A 89 -39.50 19.34 -17.17
N LEU A 90 -40.50 18.58 -17.61
CA LEU A 90 -41.09 17.46 -16.86
C LEU A 90 -40.36 16.14 -17.09
N LEU A 91 -39.69 15.97 -18.24
CA LEU A 91 -38.93 14.77 -18.60
C LEU A 91 -37.85 14.35 -17.58
N PRO A 92 -37.00 15.24 -17.04
CA PRO A 92 -35.93 14.84 -16.11
C PRO A 92 -36.47 14.13 -14.87
N SER A 93 -37.60 14.58 -14.32
CA SER A 93 -38.25 13.94 -13.17
C SER A 93 -38.88 12.58 -13.47
N ILE A 94 -39.14 12.28 -14.76
CA ILE A 94 -39.71 11.00 -15.20
C ILE A 94 -38.58 9.99 -15.47
N PHE A 95 -37.40 10.46 -15.89
CA PHE A 95 -36.24 9.61 -16.13
C PHE A 95 -35.43 9.25 -14.89
N ASP A 96 -35.59 10.00 -13.78
CA ASP A 96 -34.92 9.72 -12.51
C ASP A 96 -35.48 8.42 -11.89
N GLY A 97 -34.90 7.29 -12.30
CA GLY A 97 -35.46 5.93 -12.23
C GLY A 97 -35.59 5.29 -10.84
N ASP A 98 -35.54 6.06 -9.77
CA ASP A 98 -35.66 5.54 -8.40
C ASP A 98 -37.11 5.37 -7.94
N LYS A 99 -38.10 5.85 -8.71
CA LYS A 99 -39.53 5.73 -8.39
C LYS A 99 -40.33 5.28 -9.60
N SER A 100 -40.59 3.98 -9.70
CA SER A 100 -41.60 3.46 -10.62
C SER A 100 -42.97 4.05 -10.25
N LEU A 101 -43.60 4.77 -11.17
CA LEU A 101 -44.93 5.33 -10.97
C LEU A 101 -45.95 4.17 -10.88
N SER A 102 -47.03 4.37 -10.13
CA SER A 102 -48.17 3.44 -10.15
C SER A 102 -48.77 3.41 -11.56
N PRO A 103 -49.19 2.25 -12.10
CA PRO A 103 -49.70 2.14 -13.47
C PRO A 103 -50.92 3.06 -13.74
N GLU A 104 -51.73 3.37 -12.72
CA GLU A 104 -52.83 4.34 -12.84
C GLU A 104 -52.33 5.78 -12.97
N ALA A 105 -51.25 6.14 -12.27
CA ALA A 105 -50.64 7.46 -12.37
C ALA A 105 -49.95 7.65 -13.73
N GLU A 106 -49.33 6.60 -14.28
CA GLU A 106 -48.75 6.63 -15.63
C GLU A 106 -49.83 6.85 -16.70
N ALA A 107 -50.95 6.13 -16.62
CA ALA A 107 -52.06 6.29 -17.56
C ALA A 107 -52.67 7.70 -17.50
N LEU A 108 -52.81 8.28 -16.30
CA LEU A 108 -53.28 9.66 -16.13
C LEU A 108 -52.29 10.69 -16.69
N LEU A 109 -50.98 10.47 -16.49
CA LEU A 109 -49.93 11.37 -16.97
C LEU A 109 -49.90 11.39 -18.51
N LEU A 110 -49.98 10.21 -19.15
CA LEU A 110 -50.04 10.05 -20.60
C LEU A 110 -51.34 10.59 -21.22
N ALA A 111 -52.45 10.59 -20.48
CA ALA A 111 -53.73 11.15 -20.94
C ALA A 111 -53.82 12.67 -20.82
N SER A 112 -52.87 13.31 -20.13
CA SER A 112 -52.86 14.76 -19.89
C SER A 112 -51.87 15.50 -20.80
N PRO A 113 -52.18 16.72 -21.28
CA PRO A 113 -51.20 17.54 -21.99
C PRO A 113 -50.04 17.91 -21.04
N PRO A 114 -48.78 17.93 -21.51
CA PRO A 114 -48.33 17.85 -22.91
C PRO A 114 -48.10 16.42 -23.46
N PHE A 115 -48.35 15.37 -22.68
CA PHE A 115 -48.07 13.97 -23.08
C PHE A 115 -49.13 13.39 -24.02
N SER A 116 -50.38 13.87 -23.95
CA SER A 116 -51.45 13.51 -24.88
C SER A 116 -51.10 13.87 -26.34
N ASP A 117 -50.33 14.94 -26.52
CA ASP A 117 -50.00 15.51 -27.83
C ASP A 117 -48.61 15.08 -28.31
N LEU A 118 -48.01 14.06 -27.66
CA LEU A 118 -46.64 13.62 -27.91
C LEU A 118 -46.39 13.24 -29.37
N GLU A 119 -47.36 12.61 -30.05
CA GLU A 119 -47.24 12.28 -31.48
C GLU A 119 -47.02 13.52 -32.36
N THR A 120 -47.62 14.65 -31.99
CA THR A 120 -47.46 15.92 -32.71
C THR A 120 -46.15 16.63 -32.39
N LEU A 121 -45.62 16.44 -31.18
CA LEU A 121 -44.34 17.00 -30.71
C LEU A 121 -43.13 16.15 -31.11
N LEU A 122 -43.34 14.88 -31.47
CA LEU A 122 -42.29 13.90 -31.80
C LEU A 122 -41.35 14.36 -32.94
N PRO A 123 -41.82 14.96 -34.05
CA PRO A 123 -40.93 15.46 -35.10
C PRO A 123 -40.01 16.57 -34.63
N GLU A 124 -40.51 17.48 -33.79
CA GLU A 124 -39.74 18.61 -33.24
C GLU A 124 -38.71 18.10 -32.22
N LEU A 125 -39.11 17.15 -31.35
CA LEU A 125 -38.20 16.45 -30.44
C LEU A 125 -37.12 15.65 -31.18
N ALA A 126 -37.47 14.98 -32.27
CA ALA A 126 -36.53 14.23 -33.09
C ALA A 126 -35.49 15.15 -33.75
N ALA A 127 -35.91 16.32 -34.26
CA ALA A 127 -35.01 17.32 -34.82
C ALA A 127 -34.06 17.88 -33.75
N LEU A 128 -34.59 18.15 -32.55
CA LEU A 128 -33.83 18.76 -31.46
C LEU A 128 -32.82 17.78 -30.84
N THR A 129 -33.22 16.54 -30.59
CA THR A 129 -32.31 15.47 -30.16
C THR A 129 -31.23 15.19 -31.19
N SER A 130 -31.58 15.15 -32.49
CA SER A 130 -30.60 14.98 -33.57
C SER A 130 -29.58 16.11 -33.60
N SER A 131 -30.02 17.36 -33.42
CA SER A 131 -29.13 18.53 -33.33
C SER A 131 -28.19 18.46 -32.14
N SER A 132 -28.70 18.12 -30.94
CA SER A 132 -27.89 17.95 -29.72
C SER A 132 -26.86 16.83 -29.87
N LEU A 133 -27.26 15.68 -30.43
CA LEU A 133 -26.35 14.56 -30.68
C LEU A 133 -25.27 14.91 -31.71
N ASN A 134 -25.62 15.61 -32.77
CA ASN A 134 -24.66 16.06 -33.77
C ASN A 134 -23.68 17.09 -33.19
N SER A 135 -24.16 18.04 -32.39
CA SER A 135 -23.33 19.01 -31.66
C SER A 135 -22.35 18.30 -30.71
N SER A 136 -22.83 17.30 -29.96
CA SER A 136 -22.00 16.49 -29.06
C SER A 136 -20.94 15.69 -29.82
N ALA A 137 -21.31 15.06 -30.94
CA ALA A 137 -20.38 14.33 -31.81
C ALA A 137 -19.31 15.24 -32.40
N LEU A 138 -19.67 16.46 -32.82
CA LEU A 138 -18.71 17.48 -33.26
C LEU A 138 -17.81 17.95 -32.14
N GLY A 139 -18.34 18.13 -30.94
CA GLY A 139 -17.56 18.46 -29.74
C GLY A 139 -16.48 17.42 -29.49
N LEU A 140 -16.85 16.13 -29.52
CA LEU A 140 -15.89 15.03 -29.42
C LEU A 140 -14.88 15.05 -30.56
N ALA A 141 -15.32 15.23 -31.81
CA ALA A 141 -14.42 15.32 -32.96
C ALA A 141 -13.39 16.46 -32.84
N ARG A 142 -13.80 17.61 -32.28
CA ARG A 142 -12.88 18.74 -31.96
C ARG A 142 -11.89 18.39 -30.87
N VAL A 143 -12.33 17.72 -29.80
CA VAL A 143 -11.42 17.31 -28.70
C VAL A 143 -10.35 16.36 -29.21
N PHE A 144 -10.71 15.41 -30.07
CA PHE A 144 -9.73 14.50 -30.68
C PHE A 144 -8.86 15.15 -31.76
N ASN A 145 -9.35 16.22 -32.40
CA ASN A 145 -8.65 16.90 -33.50
C ASN A 145 -8.69 18.42 -33.32
N PRO A 146 -7.95 18.99 -32.35
CA PRO A 146 -8.03 20.40 -32.00
C PRO A 146 -7.52 21.34 -33.10
N THR A 147 -6.69 20.82 -34.02
CA THR A 147 -6.04 21.60 -35.08
C THR A 147 -6.73 21.52 -36.43
N ILE A 148 -7.83 20.75 -36.56
CA ILE A 148 -8.53 20.55 -37.83
C ILE A 148 -9.65 21.56 -38.00
N ASP A 149 -9.76 22.14 -39.20
CA ASP A 149 -10.83 23.07 -39.57
C ASP A 149 -12.22 22.48 -39.40
N SER A 150 -13.16 23.32 -38.98
CA SER A 150 -14.54 22.94 -38.65
C SER A 150 -15.31 22.28 -39.80
N SER A 151 -14.95 22.57 -41.05
CA SER A 151 -15.57 22.01 -42.26
C SER A 151 -15.24 20.53 -42.48
N VAL A 152 -14.09 20.06 -41.99
CA VAL A 152 -13.62 18.67 -42.18
C VAL A 152 -14.00 17.78 -41.00
N LEU A 153 -14.32 18.37 -39.84
CA LEU A 153 -14.69 17.65 -38.62
C LEU A 153 -15.87 16.69 -38.82
N TYR A 154 -16.87 17.07 -39.62
CA TYR A 154 -18.02 16.21 -39.92
C TYR A 154 -17.62 14.88 -40.57
N ARG A 155 -16.57 14.88 -41.41
CA ARG A 155 -16.07 13.64 -42.05
C ARG A 155 -15.36 12.72 -41.07
N ARG A 156 -14.97 13.21 -39.89
CA ARG A 156 -14.28 12.45 -38.85
C ARG A 156 -15.23 11.80 -37.84
N ILE A 157 -16.51 12.17 -37.84
CA ILE A 157 -17.52 11.56 -36.95
C ILE A 157 -17.57 10.03 -37.11
N PRO A 158 -17.60 9.46 -38.32
CA PRO A 158 -17.64 8.00 -38.49
C PRO A 158 -16.38 7.28 -37.98
N SER A 159 -15.23 7.96 -37.93
CA SER A 159 -13.97 7.39 -37.44
C SER A 159 -13.80 7.48 -35.91
N LEU A 160 -14.71 8.17 -35.20
CA LEU A 160 -14.65 8.30 -33.74
C LEU A 160 -14.57 6.95 -33.00
N PRO A 161 -15.37 5.92 -33.34
CA PRO A 161 -15.31 4.63 -32.66
C PRO A 161 -13.95 3.96 -32.79
N ASP A 162 -13.34 4.00 -33.97
CA ASP A 162 -12.03 3.42 -34.22
C ASP A 162 -10.94 4.14 -33.42
N THR A 163 -10.97 5.48 -33.39
CA THR A 163 -10.03 6.27 -32.58
C THR A 163 -10.20 6.05 -31.08
N TYR A 164 -11.43 5.82 -30.62
CA TYR A 164 -11.70 5.47 -29.23
C TYR A 164 -11.17 4.07 -28.90
N ALA A 165 -11.39 3.09 -29.78
CA ALA A 165 -10.88 1.73 -29.63
C ALA A 165 -9.34 1.72 -29.61
N SER A 166 -8.67 2.49 -30.49
CA SER A 166 -7.21 2.60 -30.47
C SER A 166 -6.71 3.26 -29.18
N LEU A 167 -7.34 4.35 -28.74
CA LEU A 167 -6.94 5.05 -27.52
C LEU A 167 -7.07 4.16 -26.27
N THR A 168 -8.18 3.42 -26.16
CA THR A 168 -8.38 2.48 -25.05
C THR A 168 -7.35 1.34 -25.07
N ALA A 169 -7.01 0.83 -26.26
CA ALA A 169 -5.96 -0.16 -26.41
C ALA A 169 -4.57 0.39 -26.02
N ASP A 170 -4.26 1.62 -26.43
CA ASP A 170 -3.00 2.31 -26.11
C ASP A 170 -2.86 2.58 -24.61
N VAL A 171 -3.94 3.05 -23.96
CA VAL A 171 -3.96 3.25 -22.50
C VAL A 171 -3.74 1.92 -21.78
N ALA A 172 -4.41 0.85 -22.20
CA ALA A 172 -4.22 -0.48 -21.61
C ALA A 172 -2.78 -1.01 -21.84
N ALA A 173 -2.19 -0.74 -23.01
CA ALA A 173 -0.82 -1.11 -23.32
C ALA A 173 0.19 -0.31 -22.49
N ALA A 174 -0.01 0.99 -22.34
CA ALA A 174 0.82 1.86 -21.51
C ALA A 174 0.77 1.46 -20.04
N GLN A 175 -0.42 1.11 -19.50
CA GLN A 175 -0.56 0.60 -18.14
C GLN A 175 0.22 -0.71 -17.94
N ARG A 176 0.15 -1.64 -18.90
CA ARG A 176 0.93 -2.89 -18.87
C ARG A 176 2.44 -2.63 -18.96
N ALA A 177 2.88 -1.72 -19.82
CA ALA A 177 4.28 -1.32 -19.93
C ALA A 177 4.81 -0.65 -18.64
N LEU A 178 3.98 0.16 -17.98
CA LEU A 178 4.30 0.76 -16.69
C LEU A 178 4.41 -0.31 -15.58
N GLY A 179 3.48 -1.27 -15.54
CA GLY A 179 3.53 -2.37 -14.58
C GLY A 179 4.81 -3.22 -14.74
N THR A 180 5.15 -3.58 -15.98
CA THR A 180 6.36 -4.38 -16.26
C THR A 180 7.66 -3.63 -15.96
N SER A 181 7.73 -2.33 -16.27
CA SER A 181 8.89 -1.50 -15.94
C SER A 181 9.07 -1.33 -14.42
N ARG A 182 7.98 -1.11 -13.67
CA ARG A 182 8.01 -1.08 -12.20
C ARG A 182 8.52 -2.38 -11.60
N MET A 183 8.03 -3.53 -12.07
CA MET A 183 8.51 -4.83 -11.60
C MET A 183 10.00 -5.04 -11.88
N ARG A 184 10.48 -4.64 -13.07
CA ARG A 184 11.91 -4.70 -13.43
C ARG A 184 12.77 -3.83 -12.51
N ILE A 185 12.31 -2.61 -12.20
CA ILE A 185 13.01 -1.70 -11.30
C ILE A 185 13.06 -2.29 -9.89
N LEU A 186 11.93 -2.79 -9.35
CA LEU A 186 11.90 -3.42 -8.03
C LEU A 186 12.84 -4.62 -7.93
N ALA A 187 12.89 -5.47 -8.97
CA ALA A 187 13.83 -6.59 -9.02
C ALA A 187 15.29 -6.10 -9.02
N SER A 188 15.61 -5.03 -9.76
CA SER A 188 16.96 -4.45 -9.78
C SER A 188 17.35 -3.81 -8.43
N LEU A 189 16.41 -3.14 -7.75
CA LEU A 189 16.63 -2.52 -6.44
C LEU A 189 16.85 -3.60 -5.39
N SER A 190 16.06 -4.68 -5.40
CA SER A 190 16.26 -5.84 -4.53
C SER A 190 17.66 -6.43 -4.70
N ARG A 191 18.10 -6.65 -5.95
CA ARG A 191 19.47 -7.11 -6.23
C ARG A 191 20.53 -6.17 -5.68
N LEU A 192 20.39 -4.86 -5.92
CA LEU A 192 21.31 -3.85 -5.40
C LEU A 192 21.36 -3.88 -3.86
N SER A 193 20.21 -3.97 -3.20
CA SER A 193 20.14 -4.04 -1.74
C SER A 193 20.85 -5.28 -1.18
N SER A 194 20.72 -6.42 -1.87
CA SER A 194 21.44 -7.65 -1.53
C SER A 194 22.96 -7.48 -1.70
N CYS A 195 23.41 -6.87 -2.81
CA CYS A 195 24.83 -6.59 -3.01
C CYS A 195 25.40 -5.64 -1.95
N TYR A 196 24.64 -4.61 -1.53
CA TYR A 196 25.04 -3.71 -0.44
C TYR A 196 25.10 -4.44 0.91
N ALA A 197 24.13 -5.28 1.22
CA ALA A 197 24.16 -6.09 2.43
C ALA A 197 25.40 -7.00 2.46
N GLN A 198 25.73 -7.63 1.34
CA GLN A 198 26.93 -8.46 1.20
C GLN A 198 28.21 -7.64 1.39
N SER A 199 28.32 -6.47 0.75
CA SER A 199 29.52 -5.63 0.89
C SER A 199 29.74 -5.14 2.32
N VAL A 200 28.67 -4.77 3.03
CA VAL A 200 28.72 -4.40 4.45
C VAL A 200 29.16 -5.60 5.30
N VAL A 201 28.60 -6.79 5.07
CA VAL A 201 29.02 -8.01 5.78
C VAL A 201 30.51 -8.30 5.54
N HIS A 202 31.01 -8.16 4.31
CA HIS A 202 32.43 -8.32 4.01
C HIS A 202 33.31 -7.28 4.71
N LEU A 203 32.88 -6.01 4.75
CA LEU A 203 33.58 -4.95 5.47
C LEU A 203 33.65 -5.24 6.97
N VAL A 204 32.51 -5.60 7.60
CA VAL A 204 32.47 -5.96 9.02
C VAL A 204 33.39 -7.12 9.31
N ARG A 205 33.33 -8.21 8.53
CA ARG A 205 34.25 -9.35 8.68
C ARG A 205 35.72 -8.97 8.52
N SER A 206 36.04 -8.05 7.61
CA SER A 206 37.42 -7.58 7.43
C SER A 206 37.90 -6.73 8.61
N LEU A 207 37.02 -5.94 9.21
CA LEU A 207 37.31 -5.16 10.42
C LEU A 207 37.46 -6.08 11.63
N GLU A 208 36.59 -7.06 11.79
CA GLU A 208 36.70 -8.09 12.82
C GLU A 208 37.98 -8.91 12.68
N ALA A 209 38.38 -9.29 11.46
CA ALA A 209 39.63 -10.01 11.23
C ALA A 209 40.86 -9.18 11.61
N LYS A 210 40.87 -7.87 11.29
CA LYS A 210 42.01 -6.98 11.59
C LYS A 210 42.08 -6.57 13.06
N HIS A 211 40.95 -6.23 13.66
CA HIS A 211 40.90 -5.60 14.98
C HIS A 211 40.39 -6.53 16.09
N GLY A 212 39.70 -7.62 15.75
CA GLY A 212 39.13 -8.54 16.74
C GLY A 212 40.20 -9.27 17.57
N VAL A 213 41.30 -9.69 16.94
CA VAL A 213 42.42 -10.32 17.66
C VAL A 213 43.10 -9.32 18.61
N VAL A 214 43.30 -8.08 18.15
CA VAL A 214 43.90 -7.01 18.95
C VAL A 214 43.02 -6.68 20.16
N ALA A 215 41.71 -6.52 19.95
CA ALA A 215 40.75 -6.25 21.02
C ALA A 215 40.74 -7.36 22.09
N ARG A 216 40.62 -8.63 21.67
CA ARG A 216 40.67 -9.78 22.61
C ARG A 216 42.01 -9.89 23.33
N SER A 217 43.11 -9.61 22.65
CA SER A 217 44.44 -9.65 23.27
C SER A 217 44.63 -8.55 24.33
N LEU A 218 44.06 -7.36 24.11
CA LEU A 218 44.11 -6.25 25.06
C LEU A 218 43.24 -6.58 26.28
N GLU A 219 42.05 -7.12 26.07
CA GLU A 219 41.16 -7.57 27.14
C GLU A 219 41.82 -8.63 28.04
N LEU A 220 42.47 -9.64 27.44
CA LEU A 220 43.21 -10.66 28.19
C LEU A 220 44.42 -10.08 28.94
N ARG A 221 45.13 -9.11 28.36
CA ARG A 221 46.24 -8.43 29.06
C ARG A 221 45.74 -7.56 30.21
N ALA A 222 44.62 -6.87 30.03
CA ALA A 222 44.01 -6.07 31.09
C ALA A 222 43.55 -6.94 32.26
N SER A 223 42.96 -8.11 31.97
CA SER A 223 42.56 -9.07 33.01
C SER A 223 43.75 -9.69 33.74
N ASP A 224 44.83 -10.04 33.03
CA ASP A 224 46.08 -10.53 33.64
C ASP A 224 46.73 -9.48 34.54
N VAL A 225 46.81 -8.21 34.11
CA VAL A 225 47.31 -7.11 34.94
C VAL A 225 46.43 -6.88 36.16
N CYS A 226 45.11 -6.93 36.01
CA CYS A 226 44.16 -6.80 37.12
C CYS A 226 44.35 -7.93 38.16
N LEU A 227 44.48 -9.18 37.71
CA LEU A 227 44.74 -10.32 38.60
C LEU A 227 46.08 -10.20 39.32
N ARG A 228 47.11 -9.72 38.65
CA ARG A 228 48.41 -9.45 39.28
C ARG A 228 48.30 -8.37 40.34
N ALA A 229 47.61 -7.27 40.06
CA ALA A 229 47.39 -6.20 41.03
C ALA A 229 46.62 -6.70 42.27
N GLN A 230 45.55 -7.47 42.07
CA GLN A 230 44.81 -8.11 43.18
C GLN A 230 45.69 -9.04 44.00
N ARG A 231 46.55 -9.83 43.34
CA ARG A 231 47.50 -10.70 44.03
C ARG A 231 48.51 -9.89 44.84
N THR A 232 49.08 -8.82 44.28
CA THR A 232 50.01 -7.96 45.02
C THR A 232 49.34 -7.25 46.18
N ASP A 233 48.08 -6.86 46.05
CA ASP A 233 47.31 -6.26 47.14
C ASP A 233 47.12 -7.26 48.29
N VAL A 234 46.79 -8.52 47.96
CA VAL A 234 46.69 -9.59 48.96
C VAL A 234 48.05 -9.87 49.60
N GLU A 235 49.12 -10.01 48.81
CA GLU A 235 50.48 -10.23 49.33
C GLU A 235 50.94 -9.07 50.23
N ALA A 236 50.64 -7.82 49.86
CA ALA A 236 50.91 -6.65 50.68
C ALA A 236 50.10 -6.67 51.97
N SER A 237 48.81 -7.05 51.92
CA SER A 237 47.97 -7.17 53.12
C SER A 237 48.49 -8.25 54.08
N VAL A 238 48.99 -9.37 53.56
CA VAL A 238 49.61 -10.45 54.34
C VAL A 238 50.92 -9.95 54.97
N ALA A 239 51.78 -9.30 54.19
CA ALA A 239 53.02 -8.73 54.70
C ALA A 239 52.80 -7.70 55.82
N VAL A 240 51.78 -6.84 55.68
CA VAL A 240 51.36 -5.91 56.75
C VAL A 240 50.87 -6.66 57.99
N ASN A 241 50.07 -7.71 57.81
CA ASN A 241 49.61 -8.55 58.93
C ASN A 241 50.76 -9.27 59.64
N ASP A 242 51.79 -9.68 58.91
CA ASP A 242 52.94 -10.36 59.50
C ASP A 242 53.87 -9.36 60.22
N LEU A 243 54.15 -8.21 59.63
CA LEU A 243 54.88 -7.13 60.31
C LEU A 243 54.15 -6.62 61.56
N THR A 244 52.82 -6.51 61.52
CA THR A 244 52.05 -6.11 62.71
C THR A 244 52.11 -7.14 63.82
N LYS A 245 52.12 -8.45 63.50
CA LYS A 245 52.37 -9.52 64.50
C LYS A 245 53.78 -9.45 65.08
N GLU A 246 54.79 -9.13 64.26
CA GLU A 246 56.18 -8.98 64.73
C GLU A 246 56.34 -7.75 65.64
N LEU A 247 55.77 -6.60 65.26
CA LEU A 247 55.86 -5.36 66.04
C LEU A 247 55.07 -5.44 67.35
N TYR A 248 53.93 -6.12 67.33
CA TYR A 248 53.05 -6.32 68.47
C TYR A 248 52.91 -7.81 68.78
N PRO A 249 53.94 -8.43 69.39
CA PRO A 249 53.83 -9.81 69.83
C PRO A 249 52.67 -9.93 70.82
N PRO A 250 52.01 -11.10 70.92
CA PRO A 250 50.81 -11.26 71.74
C PRO A 250 51.05 -10.89 73.21
N GLN A 251 52.29 -11.09 73.69
CA GLN A 251 52.71 -10.68 75.03
C GLN A 251 52.69 -9.15 75.21
N ALA A 252 53.16 -8.39 74.22
CA ALA A 252 53.11 -6.92 74.23
C ALA A 252 51.67 -6.41 74.17
N VAL A 253 50.80 -7.05 73.38
CA VAL A 253 49.37 -6.73 73.33
C VAL A 253 48.71 -6.98 74.69
N VAL A 254 48.99 -8.12 75.33
CA VAL A 254 48.47 -8.43 76.68
C VAL A 254 49.00 -7.44 77.72
N ALA A 255 50.28 -7.07 77.65
CA ALA A 255 50.86 -6.08 78.54
C ALA A 255 50.21 -4.69 78.35
N LEU A 256 50.00 -4.26 77.11
CA LEU A 256 49.30 -3.01 76.79
C LEU A 256 47.85 -3.05 77.27
N GLN A 257 47.13 -4.16 77.09
CA GLN A 257 45.77 -4.32 77.61
C GLN A 257 45.72 -4.24 79.14
N ASN A 258 46.68 -4.86 79.83
CA ASN A 258 46.79 -4.77 81.29
C ASN A 258 47.12 -3.35 81.75
N TYR A 259 48.00 -2.64 81.03
CA TYR A 259 48.29 -1.23 81.29
C TYR A 259 47.08 -0.32 81.06
N VAL A 260 46.28 -0.58 80.02
CA VAL A 260 45.03 0.17 79.79
C VAL A 260 44.01 -0.11 80.90
N ARG A 261 43.91 -1.36 81.37
CA ARG A 261 43.04 -1.71 82.52
C ARG A 261 43.49 -1.00 83.79
N SER A 262 44.79 -1.02 84.10
CA SER A 262 45.31 -0.32 85.28
C SER A 262 45.13 1.20 85.19
N LEU A 263 45.25 1.80 84.00
CA LEU A 263 44.93 3.22 83.76
C LEU A 263 43.44 3.52 83.96
N LYS A 264 42.54 2.64 83.52
CA LYS A 264 41.10 2.79 83.75
C LYS A 264 40.76 2.69 85.23
N ASP A 265 41.34 1.73 85.93
CA ASP A 265 41.14 1.56 87.38
C ASP A 265 41.71 2.76 88.16
N ALA A 266 42.89 3.25 87.77
CA ALA A 266 43.47 4.46 88.35
C ALA A 266 42.58 5.69 88.09
N LYS A 267 42.04 5.84 86.87
CA LYS A 267 41.09 6.91 86.54
C LYS A 267 39.81 6.81 87.37
N LEU A 268 39.24 5.62 87.53
CA LEU A 268 38.05 5.39 88.37
C LEU A 268 38.32 5.77 89.83
N ARG A 269 39.46 5.35 90.37
CA ARG A 269 39.90 5.75 91.73
C ARG A 269 40.09 7.25 91.87
N MET A 270 40.65 7.92 90.86
CA MET A 270 40.74 9.38 90.87
C MET A 270 39.37 10.04 90.80
N THR A 271 38.44 9.56 89.96
CA THR A 271 37.09 10.11 89.92
C THR A 271 36.32 9.86 91.21
N ASP A 272 36.51 8.72 91.86
CA ASP A 272 35.91 8.42 93.17
C ASP A 272 36.53 9.28 94.28
N SER A 273 37.85 9.53 94.22
CA SER A 273 38.53 10.45 95.13
C SER A 273 38.07 11.90 94.93
N VAL A 274 37.85 12.32 93.68
CA VAL A 274 37.29 13.64 93.36
C VAL A 274 35.85 13.76 93.82
N ARG A 275 35.01 12.72 93.63
CA ARG A 275 33.64 12.67 94.17
C ARG A 275 33.60 12.67 95.70
N ALA A 276 34.57 12.05 96.37
CA ALA A 276 34.70 12.09 97.82
C ALA A 276 35.16 13.45 98.36
N LEU A 277 35.75 14.30 97.50
CA LEU A 277 36.19 15.66 97.80
C LEU A 277 35.15 16.74 97.41
N GLU A 278 33.99 16.36 96.86
CA GLU A 278 32.83 17.26 96.65
C GLU A 278 31.76 17.03 97.75
N PRO A 279 31.77 17.82 98.83
CA PRO A 279 30.63 17.92 99.74
C PRO A 279 29.59 18.94 99.24
N SER A 280 28.34 18.47 99.25
CA SER A 280 27.10 19.23 99.41
C SER A 280 27.07 20.09 100.66
#